data_AF-A0A259LQ63-F1
#
_entry.id   AF-A0A259LQ63-F1
#
_cell.length_a   1.000
_cell.length_b   1.000
_cell.length_c   1.000
_cell.angle_alpha   90.00
_cell.angle_beta   90.00
_cell.angle_gamma   90.00
#
_symmetry.space_group_name_H-M   'P 1'
#
loop_
_entity.id
_entity.type
_entity.pdbx_description
1 polymer ?
#
loop_
_entity_poly.entity_id
_entity_poly.type
_entity_poly.pdbx_seq_one_letter_code
_entity_poly.pdbx_strand_id
1 'polypeptide(L)'
;MRQMITTVAAAAMALMLAVMPATAADIGDDGLHKTTWMRDTFKDLREDLAEANAEGKRLAIIFEQRGCIYCKQMHEEVFPDSEIDSYIRENYFVIQMNMFGDVEVTDFDGETMPEKEMARKWGLMFTPTLMFFPQEVPEGVTAPQAAVSVMPGAFKKGTTLAMLRWVVEKGYEGDEPFQKYLARTLAE
;
A
#
# COMPACT_ATOMS: atom_id res chain seq x y z
N MET A 1 -1.28 71.94 23.50
CA MET A 1 -0.68 71.78 24.84
C MET A 1 -1.09 70.42 25.38
N ARG A 2 -0.12 69.51 25.58
CA ARG A 2 -0.15 68.26 26.40
C ARG A 2 -1.20 67.18 26.07
N GLN A 3 -0.78 66.02 25.56
CA GLN A 3 -0.33 64.79 26.28
C GLN A 3 -1.50 64.01 26.92
N MET A 4 -1.86 62.86 26.33
CA MET A 4 -1.49 61.48 26.71
C MET A 4 -2.43 60.87 27.77
N ILE A 5 -2.88 59.63 27.51
CA ILE A 5 -3.20 58.50 28.43
C ILE A 5 -3.96 57.46 27.55
N THR A 6 -3.25 56.54 26.89
CA THR A 6 -2.95 55.14 27.29
C THR A 6 -4.11 54.16 27.06
N THR A 7 -3.89 53.24 26.10
CA THR A 7 -4.11 51.76 26.14
C THR A 7 -5.31 51.25 26.93
N VAL A 8 -6.20 50.44 26.34
CA VAL A 8 -6.00 48.98 26.20
C VAL A 8 -6.63 48.46 24.89
N ALA A 9 -5.80 47.85 24.05
CA ALA A 9 -6.23 46.93 23.01
C ALA A 9 -6.52 45.57 23.65
N ALA A 10 -7.76 45.08 23.54
CA ALA A 10 -8.10 43.69 23.81
C ALA A 10 -8.52 43.04 22.49
N ALA A 11 -7.52 42.67 21.69
CA ALA A 11 -7.72 41.79 20.54
C ALA A 11 -8.01 40.39 21.08
N ALA A 12 -9.29 40.01 21.12
CA ALA A 12 -9.70 38.64 21.36
C ALA A 12 -9.34 37.80 20.12
N MET A 13 -8.09 37.36 20.05
CA MET A 13 -7.62 36.43 19.03
C MET A 13 -8.16 35.05 19.41
N ALA A 14 -9.33 34.72 18.85
CA ALA A 14 -9.92 33.39 18.96
C ALA A 14 -8.99 32.40 18.24
N LEU A 15 -8.17 31.70 19.02
CA LEU A 15 -7.36 30.59 18.56
C LEU A 15 -8.32 29.43 18.28
N MET A 16 -8.94 29.42 17.09
CA MET A 16 -9.56 28.21 16.56
C MET A 16 -8.43 27.21 16.30
N LEU A 17 -8.14 26.40 17.31
CA LEU A 17 -7.45 25.12 17.11
C LEU A 17 -8.33 24.32 16.15
N ALA A 18 -7.97 24.32 14.88
CA ALA A 18 -8.48 23.35 13.92
C ALA A 18 -8.03 21.98 14.44
N VAL A 19 -8.91 21.33 15.20
CA VAL A 19 -8.80 19.91 15.50
C VAL A 19 -9.03 19.23 14.15
N MET A 20 -7.95 19.02 13.40
CA MET A 20 -8.02 18.18 12.23
C MET A 20 -8.40 16.79 12.74
N PRO A 21 -9.56 16.23 12.32
CA PRO A 21 -9.86 14.87 12.67
C PRO A 21 -8.72 14.02 12.11
N ALA A 22 -8.02 13.30 12.99
CA ALA A 22 -7.22 12.19 12.56
C ALA A 22 -8.17 11.28 11.78
N THR A 23 -7.97 11.17 10.47
CA THR A 23 -8.71 10.20 9.65
C THR A 23 -8.29 8.84 10.17
N ALA A 24 -9.10 8.25 11.05
CA ALA A 24 -8.96 6.86 11.41
C ALA A 24 -9.00 6.07 10.09
N ALA A 25 -8.09 5.12 9.93
CA ALA A 25 -8.13 4.24 8.76
C ALA A 25 -9.51 3.57 8.70
N ASP A 26 -10.22 3.74 7.58
CA ASP A 26 -11.55 3.17 7.40
C ASP A 26 -11.45 1.64 7.52
N ILE A 27 -12.37 1.02 8.27
CA ILE A 27 -12.44 -0.44 8.40
C ILE A 27 -13.65 -0.92 7.61
N GLY A 28 -13.41 -1.86 6.69
CA GLY A 28 -14.48 -2.50 5.92
C GLY A 28 -15.26 -3.54 6.73
N ASP A 29 -16.35 -4.04 6.15
CA ASP A 29 -17.19 -5.10 6.75
C ASP A 29 -16.43 -6.43 6.95
N ASP A 30 -15.37 -6.63 6.19
CA ASP A 30 -14.42 -7.75 6.32
C ASP A 30 -13.44 -7.58 7.51
N GLY A 31 -13.47 -6.43 8.17
CA GLY A 31 -12.59 -6.09 9.29
C GLY A 31 -11.17 -5.72 8.86
N LEU A 32 -10.94 -5.44 7.57
CA LEU A 32 -9.66 -4.96 7.04
C LEU A 32 -9.64 -3.43 6.93
N HIS A 33 -8.45 -2.86 7.02
CA HIS A 33 -8.23 -1.43 6.78
C HIS A 33 -8.38 -1.11 5.29
N LYS A 34 -9.02 0.00 4.96
CA LYS A 34 -9.34 0.40 3.59
C LYS A 34 -8.67 1.72 3.26
N THR A 35 -8.27 1.85 2.00
CA THR A 35 -7.85 3.12 1.40
C THR A 35 -8.57 3.32 0.08
N THR A 36 -8.77 4.58 -0.29
CA THR A 36 -9.48 4.94 -1.54
C THR A 36 -8.75 4.54 -2.82
N TRP A 37 -7.46 4.18 -2.76
CA TRP A 37 -6.69 3.73 -3.92
C TRP A 37 -6.68 2.21 -4.09
N MET A 38 -7.17 1.46 -3.10
CA MET A 38 -7.38 0.01 -3.25
C MET A 38 -8.48 -0.25 -4.26
N ARG A 39 -8.24 -1.24 -5.12
CA ARG A 39 -9.14 -1.65 -6.19
C ARG A 39 -10.06 -2.76 -5.69
N ASP A 40 -11.34 -2.61 -5.96
CA ASP A 40 -12.34 -3.63 -5.76
C ASP A 40 -12.58 -4.33 -7.11
N THR A 41 -12.15 -5.58 -7.20
CA THR A 41 -12.15 -6.37 -8.44
C THR A 41 -12.64 -7.78 -8.14
N PHE A 42 -12.85 -8.58 -9.19
CA PHE A 42 -13.16 -9.99 -9.05
C PHE A 42 -11.97 -10.86 -8.62
N LYS A 43 -10.79 -10.26 -8.39
CA LYS A 43 -9.54 -10.94 -8.02
C LYS A 43 -9.12 -12.02 -9.00
N ASP A 44 -9.38 -11.78 -10.29
CA ASP A 44 -8.76 -12.54 -11.37
C ASP A 44 -7.44 -11.85 -11.72
N LEU A 45 -6.32 -12.49 -11.36
CA LEU A 45 -5.02 -11.83 -11.45
C LEU A 45 -4.61 -11.52 -12.89
N ARG A 46 -5.11 -12.26 -13.88
CA ARG A 46 -4.85 -11.98 -15.30
C ARG A 46 -5.60 -10.74 -15.75
N GLU A 47 -6.87 -10.62 -15.37
CA GLU A 47 -7.68 -9.44 -15.65
C GLU A 47 -7.15 -8.21 -14.90
N ASP A 48 -6.84 -8.36 -13.61
CA ASP A 48 -6.28 -7.29 -12.77
C ASP A 48 -4.94 -6.78 -13.32
N LEU A 49 -4.07 -7.67 -13.79
CA LEU A 49 -2.80 -7.29 -14.42
C LEU A 49 -3.03 -6.57 -15.76
N ALA A 50 -3.98 -7.03 -16.57
CA ALA A 50 -4.30 -6.40 -17.84
C ALA A 50 -4.86 -4.98 -17.63
N GLU A 51 -5.74 -4.79 -16.65
CA GLU A 51 -6.29 -3.48 -16.28
C GLU A 51 -5.20 -2.56 -15.72
N ALA A 52 -4.36 -3.06 -14.80
CA ALA A 52 -3.22 -2.30 -14.27
C ALA A 52 -2.32 -1.78 -15.41
N ASN A 53 -2.00 -2.66 -16.36
CA ASN A 53 -1.18 -2.30 -17.53
C ASN A 53 -1.88 -1.27 -18.44
N ALA A 54 -3.19 -1.41 -18.66
CA ALA A 54 -3.96 -0.46 -19.46
C ALA A 54 -4.01 0.94 -18.82
N GLU A 55 -4.00 1.03 -17.49
CA GLU A 55 -3.85 2.28 -16.74
C GLU A 55 -2.40 2.79 -16.66
N GLY A 56 -1.41 2.03 -17.16
CA GLY A 56 0.00 2.35 -17.03
C GLY A 56 0.58 2.16 -15.62
N LYS A 57 -0.07 1.32 -14.80
CA LYS A 57 0.28 1.06 -13.39
C LYS A 57 0.89 -0.34 -13.20
N ARG A 58 1.63 -0.50 -12.11
CA ARG A 58 2.11 -1.80 -11.62
C ARG A 58 1.02 -2.47 -10.78
N LEU A 59 0.77 -3.75 -11.01
CA LEU A 59 -0.07 -4.54 -10.11
C LEU A 59 0.70 -4.81 -8.81
N ALA A 60 0.03 -4.60 -7.69
CA ALA A 60 0.46 -5.06 -6.38
C ALA A 60 -0.70 -5.73 -5.64
N ILE A 61 -0.37 -6.75 -4.85
CA ILE A 61 -1.30 -7.43 -3.96
C ILE A 61 -0.88 -7.14 -2.53
N ILE A 62 -1.83 -6.77 -1.67
CA ILE A 62 -1.61 -6.72 -0.22
C ILE A 62 -2.51 -7.74 0.49
N PHE A 63 -1.88 -8.69 1.17
CA PHE A 63 -2.57 -9.68 2.00
C PHE A 63 -2.61 -9.21 3.45
N GLU A 64 -3.81 -9.11 4.01
CA GLU A 64 -4.06 -8.61 5.36
C GLU A 64 -4.99 -9.55 6.13
N GLN A 65 -5.14 -9.29 7.44
CA GLN A 65 -6.07 -10.02 8.29
C GLN A 65 -6.70 -9.06 9.30
N ARG A 66 -7.90 -9.41 9.76
CA ARG A 66 -8.60 -8.67 10.80
C ARG A 66 -7.77 -8.60 12.09
N GLY A 67 -7.73 -7.43 12.72
CA GLY A 67 -7.05 -7.23 14.00
C GLY A 67 -5.53 -7.22 13.94
N CYS A 68 -4.95 -7.20 12.73
CA CYS A 68 -3.52 -7.13 12.51
C CYS A 68 -2.94 -5.75 12.90
N ILE A 69 -2.15 -5.71 13.99
CA ILE A 69 -1.52 -4.47 14.46
C ILE A 69 -0.53 -3.86 13.46
N TYR A 70 0.12 -4.70 12.65
CA TYR A 70 1.09 -4.24 11.64
C TYR A 70 0.40 -3.68 10.41
N CYS A 71 -0.75 -4.25 10.04
CA CYS A 71 -1.62 -3.76 8.98
C CYS A 71 -2.15 -2.37 9.37
N LYS A 72 -2.66 -2.26 10.60
CA LYS A 72 -3.03 -0.97 11.20
C LYS A 72 -1.89 0.06 11.13
N GLN A 73 -0.68 -0.33 11.54
CA GLN A 73 0.49 0.56 11.47
C GLN A 73 0.75 1.05 10.05
N MET A 74 0.68 0.18 9.03
CA MET A 74 0.86 0.60 7.65
C MET A 74 -0.21 1.60 7.23
N HIS A 75 -1.48 1.31 7.52
CA HIS A 75 -2.62 2.14 7.12
C HIS A 75 -2.78 3.44 7.90
N GLU A 76 -2.23 3.57 9.10
CA GLU A 76 -2.33 4.80 9.91
C GLU A 76 -1.06 5.66 9.87
N GLU A 77 0.12 5.04 9.68
CA GLU A 77 1.40 5.75 9.79
C GLU A 77 2.19 5.82 8.48
N VAL A 78 2.06 4.82 7.59
CA VAL A 78 2.94 4.68 6.42
C VAL A 78 2.23 5.07 5.14
N PHE A 79 1.14 4.41 4.80
CA PHE A 79 0.37 4.68 3.58
C PHE A 79 -0.26 6.08 3.54
N PRO A 80 -0.70 6.71 4.66
CA PRO A 80 -1.20 8.09 4.63
C PRO A 80 -0.10 9.16 4.49
N ASP A 81 1.17 8.78 4.53
CA ASP A 81 2.25 9.72 4.22
C ASP A 81 2.05 10.25 2.80
N SER A 82 2.03 11.57 2.62
CA SER A 82 1.58 12.18 1.37
C SER A 82 2.38 11.75 0.15
N GLU A 83 3.68 11.49 0.33
CA GLU A 83 4.54 11.04 -0.77
C GLU A 83 4.26 9.57 -1.13
N ILE A 84 3.99 8.73 -0.13
CA ILE A 84 3.65 7.32 -0.35
C ILE A 84 2.24 7.19 -0.96
N ASP A 85 1.24 7.90 -0.41
CA ASP A 85 -0.13 7.89 -0.91
C ASP A 85 -0.20 8.35 -2.36
N SER A 86 0.45 9.48 -2.70
CA SER A 86 0.49 9.99 -4.07
C SER A 86 1.19 9.01 -5.01
N TYR A 87 2.34 8.46 -4.57
CA TYR A 87 3.11 7.54 -5.40
C TYR A 87 2.36 6.23 -5.68
N ILE A 88 1.63 5.69 -4.69
CA ILE A 88 0.75 4.53 -4.89
C ILE A 88 -0.35 4.87 -5.88
N ARG A 89 -1.07 5.99 -5.71
CA ARG A 89 -2.16 6.40 -6.60
C ARG A 89 -1.72 6.53 -8.05
N GLU A 90 -0.56 7.13 -8.26
CA GLU A 90 -0.02 7.40 -9.60
C GLU A 90 0.48 6.12 -10.28
N ASN A 91 1.11 5.21 -9.53
CA ASN A 91 1.91 4.14 -10.13
C ASN A 91 1.38 2.73 -9.89
N TYR A 92 0.43 2.53 -8.98
CA TYR A 92 0.00 1.19 -8.55
C TYR A 92 -1.50 0.94 -8.68
N PHE A 93 -1.81 -0.25 -9.16
CA PHE A 93 -3.11 -0.88 -9.09
C PHE A 93 -3.02 -1.89 -7.95
N VAL A 94 -3.59 -1.57 -6.78
CA VAL A 94 -3.43 -2.41 -5.59
C VAL A 94 -4.72 -3.14 -5.28
N ILE A 95 -4.67 -4.47 -5.29
CA ILE A 95 -5.77 -5.31 -4.82
C ILE A 95 -5.48 -5.78 -3.39
N GLN A 96 -6.48 -5.72 -2.52
CA GLN A 96 -6.40 -6.23 -1.16
C GLN A 96 -6.96 -7.65 -1.11
N MET A 97 -6.32 -8.52 -0.34
CA MET A 97 -6.78 -9.87 -0.05
C MET A 97 -6.84 -10.15 1.45
N ASN A 98 -7.81 -10.96 1.86
CA ASN A 98 -8.01 -11.35 3.25
C ASN A 98 -7.45 -12.75 3.52
N MET A 99 -6.46 -12.87 4.41
CA MET A 99 -5.84 -14.15 4.81
C MET A 99 -6.84 -15.22 5.29
N PHE A 100 -8.00 -14.81 5.79
CA PHE A 100 -9.06 -15.71 6.22
C PHE A 100 -10.38 -15.46 5.49
N GLY A 101 -10.34 -14.77 4.35
CA GLY A 101 -11.51 -14.48 3.55
C GLY A 101 -11.99 -15.67 2.73
N ASP A 102 -13.23 -15.53 2.27
CA ASP A 102 -13.95 -16.52 1.46
C ASP A 102 -14.26 -15.99 0.05
N VAL A 103 -13.68 -14.85 -0.34
CA VAL A 103 -13.81 -14.34 -1.71
C VAL A 103 -12.97 -15.22 -2.64
N GLU A 104 -13.51 -15.56 -3.81
CA GLU A 104 -12.77 -16.33 -4.81
C GLU A 104 -11.64 -15.49 -5.42
N VAL A 105 -10.50 -16.13 -5.66
CA VAL A 105 -9.33 -15.54 -6.33
C VAL A 105 -8.91 -16.50 -7.44
N THR A 106 -8.73 -16.00 -8.65
CA THR A 106 -8.13 -16.75 -9.76
C THR A 106 -6.67 -16.34 -9.89
N ASP A 107 -5.75 -17.26 -9.60
CA ASP A 107 -4.30 -17.02 -9.66
C ASP A 107 -3.80 -16.98 -11.13
N PHE A 108 -2.55 -16.55 -11.33
CA PHE A 108 -1.89 -16.55 -12.64
C PHE A 108 -1.71 -17.93 -13.26
N ASP A 109 -1.76 -19.00 -12.46
CA ASP A 109 -1.75 -20.38 -12.96
C ASP A 109 -3.15 -20.89 -13.35
N GLY A 110 -4.18 -20.06 -13.19
CA GLY A 110 -5.56 -20.34 -13.59
C GLY A 110 -6.38 -21.12 -12.56
N GLU A 111 -5.82 -21.48 -11.40
CA GLU A 111 -6.61 -22.08 -10.33
C GLU A 111 -7.41 -21.01 -9.59
N THR A 112 -8.70 -21.30 -9.36
CA THR A 112 -9.60 -20.47 -8.58
C THR A 112 -9.86 -21.11 -7.22
N MET A 113 -9.68 -20.35 -6.14
CA MET A 113 -9.99 -20.78 -4.78
C MET A 113 -10.28 -19.59 -3.85
N PRO A 114 -10.93 -19.82 -2.69
CA PRO A 114 -11.11 -18.79 -1.68
C PRO A 114 -9.78 -18.19 -1.19
N GLU A 115 -9.76 -16.90 -0.84
CA GLU A 115 -8.56 -16.19 -0.37
C GLU A 115 -7.78 -16.95 0.73
N LYS A 116 -8.48 -17.57 1.69
CA LYS A 116 -7.86 -18.37 2.77
C LYS A 116 -7.12 -19.60 2.26
N GLU A 117 -7.58 -20.21 1.16
CA GLU A 117 -6.93 -21.36 0.53
C GLU A 117 -5.79 -20.86 -0.36
N MET A 118 -5.98 -19.73 -1.03
CA MET A 118 -4.94 -19.06 -1.79
C MET A 118 -3.75 -18.67 -0.90
N ALA A 119 -4.01 -18.13 0.29
CA ALA A 119 -2.98 -17.82 1.28
C ALA A 119 -2.17 -19.06 1.68
N ARG A 120 -2.82 -20.24 1.81
CA ARG A 120 -2.14 -21.52 2.09
C ARG A 120 -1.32 -22.00 0.90
N LYS A 121 -1.89 -21.96 -0.31
CA LYS A 121 -1.20 -22.31 -1.57
C LYS A 121 0.06 -21.48 -1.76
N TRP A 122 -0.03 -20.18 -1.48
CA TRP A 122 1.08 -19.22 -1.59
C TRP A 122 2.05 -19.27 -0.40
N GLY A 123 1.77 -20.05 0.63
CA GLY A 123 2.63 -20.18 1.82
C GLY A 123 2.71 -18.90 2.65
N LEU A 124 1.67 -18.07 2.65
CA LEU A 124 1.64 -16.82 3.39
C LEU A 124 1.41 -17.06 4.88
N MET A 125 2.37 -16.61 5.70
CA MET A 125 2.35 -16.80 7.15
C MET A 125 2.21 -15.50 7.95
N PHE A 126 2.44 -14.35 7.32
CA PHE A 126 2.51 -13.06 7.99
C PHE A 126 1.73 -11.98 7.23
N THR A 127 1.22 -11.00 7.97
CA THR A 127 0.48 -9.85 7.44
C THR A 127 1.03 -8.54 8.04
N PRO A 128 1.06 -7.43 7.29
CA PRO A 128 0.71 -7.38 5.87
C PRO A 128 1.81 -8.04 5.03
N THR A 129 1.44 -8.72 3.94
CA THR A 129 2.40 -9.14 2.91
C THR A 129 2.07 -8.41 1.62
N LEU A 130 3.01 -7.62 1.10
CA LEU A 130 2.87 -7.01 -0.22
C LEU A 130 3.65 -7.81 -1.26
N MET A 131 3.02 -8.10 -2.40
CA MET A 131 3.65 -8.70 -3.56
C MET A 131 3.55 -7.73 -4.73
N PHE A 132 4.65 -7.58 -5.47
CA PHE A 132 4.75 -6.68 -6.60
C PHE A 132 5.01 -7.47 -7.87
N PHE A 133 4.34 -7.10 -8.97
CA PHE A 133 4.31 -7.90 -10.19
C PHE A 133 4.98 -7.18 -11.38
N PRO A 134 5.60 -7.93 -12.30
CA PRO A 134 6.06 -7.39 -13.57
C PRO A 134 4.86 -7.07 -14.47
N GLN A 135 5.12 -6.38 -15.59
CA GLN A 135 4.11 -6.09 -16.61
C GLN A 135 3.60 -7.34 -17.33
N GLU A 136 4.43 -8.38 -17.41
CA GLU A 136 4.13 -9.63 -18.09
C GLU A 136 4.43 -10.80 -17.16
N VAL A 137 3.46 -11.68 -16.99
CA VAL A 137 3.59 -12.89 -16.16
C VAL A 137 3.45 -14.11 -17.08
N PRO A 138 4.40 -15.06 -17.09
CA PRO A 138 4.27 -16.30 -17.86
C PRO A 138 3.01 -17.10 -17.48
N GLU A 139 2.48 -17.92 -18.38
CA GLU A 139 1.40 -18.85 -18.04
C GLU A 139 1.86 -19.95 -17.07
N GLY A 140 0.95 -20.45 -16.22
CA GLY A 140 1.19 -21.62 -15.37
C GLY A 140 2.11 -21.38 -14.17
N VAL A 141 2.38 -20.13 -13.80
CA VAL A 141 3.10 -19.79 -12.57
C VAL A 141 2.15 -19.15 -11.56
N THR A 142 2.38 -19.41 -10.28
CA THR A 142 1.62 -18.80 -9.18
C THR A 142 2.05 -17.36 -8.93
N ALA A 143 1.21 -16.57 -8.25
CA ALA A 143 1.57 -15.19 -7.89
C ALA A 143 2.92 -15.06 -7.14
N PRO A 144 3.24 -15.88 -6.12
CA PRO A 144 4.56 -15.81 -5.48
C PRO A 144 5.73 -16.12 -6.41
N GLN A 145 5.53 -16.98 -7.42
CA GLN A 145 6.57 -17.28 -8.42
C GLN A 145 6.73 -16.14 -9.43
N ALA A 146 5.64 -15.42 -9.74
CA ALA A 146 5.64 -14.30 -10.66
C ALA A 146 6.13 -12.99 -10.04
N ALA A 147 6.02 -12.83 -8.72
CA ALA A 147 6.34 -11.59 -8.04
C ALA A 147 7.83 -11.21 -8.20
N VAL A 148 8.09 -9.96 -8.59
CA VAL A 148 9.46 -9.41 -8.70
C VAL A 148 10.04 -9.03 -7.33
N SER A 149 9.15 -8.83 -6.34
CA SER A 149 9.53 -8.55 -4.96
C SER A 149 8.37 -8.85 -4.03
N VAL A 150 8.69 -9.23 -2.80
CA VAL A 150 7.74 -9.48 -1.71
C VAL A 150 8.22 -8.75 -0.46
N MET A 151 7.33 -7.99 0.18
CA MET A 151 7.55 -7.38 1.49
C MET A 151 6.71 -8.13 2.53
N PRO A 152 7.30 -9.08 3.28
CA PRO A 152 6.57 -9.96 4.20
C PRO A 152 6.38 -9.34 5.59
N GLY A 153 5.90 -8.09 5.65
CA GLY A 153 5.61 -7.42 6.92
C GLY A 153 5.43 -5.91 6.79
N ALA A 154 5.24 -5.26 7.94
CA ALA A 154 5.20 -3.81 8.02
C ALA A 154 6.62 -3.22 8.02
N PHE A 155 6.91 -2.38 7.03
CA PHE A 155 8.15 -1.63 6.92
C PHE A 155 7.89 -0.14 7.18
N LYS A 156 8.91 0.60 7.61
CA LYS A 156 8.78 2.06 7.80
C LYS A 156 8.74 2.79 6.46
N LYS A 157 8.39 4.08 6.51
CA LYS A 157 8.16 4.96 5.34
C LYS A 157 9.27 4.87 4.29
N GLY A 158 10.53 5.07 4.69
CA GLY A 158 11.67 5.07 3.77
C GLY A 158 11.82 3.77 2.98
N THR A 159 11.75 2.61 3.63
CA THR A 159 11.83 1.30 2.95
C THR A 159 10.63 1.05 2.05
N THR A 160 9.43 1.45 2.49
CA THR A 160 8.21 1.30 1.69
C THR A 160 8.28 2.12 0.41
N LEU A 161 8.61 3.40 0.52
CA LEU A 161 8.78 4.29 -0.64
C LEU A 161 9.89 3.81 -1.57
N ALA A 162 11.03 3.38 -1.01
CA ALA A 162 12.13 2.84 -1.81
C ALA A 162 11.72 1.58 -2.58
N MET A 163 10.96 0.65 -1.97
CA MET A 163 10.48 -0.53 -2.68
C MET A 163 9.51 -0.14 -3.81
N LEU A 164 8.56 0.75 -3.52
CA LEU A 164 7.61 1.24 -4.51
C LEU A 164 8.33 1.87 -5.72
N ARG A 165 9.35 2.70 -5.48
CA ARG A 165 10.16 3.30 -6.55
C ARG A 165 10.95 2.26 -7.33
N TRP A 166 11.66 1.39 -6.62
CA TRP A 166 12.52 0.38 -7.24
C TRP A 166 11.75 -0.55 -8.17
N VAL A 167 10.52 -0.95 -7.81
CA VAL A 167 9.65 -1.76 -8.69
C VAL A 167 9.18 -0.96 -9.90
N VAL A 168 8.75 0.30 -9.73
CA VAL A 168 8.32 1.15 -10.86
C VAL A 168 9.47 1.39 -11.85
N GLU A 169 10.66 1.65 -11.32
CA GLU A 169 11.92 1.85 -12.05
C GLU A 169 12.49 0.55 -12.66
N LYS A 170 11.83 -0.60 -12.43
CA LYS A 170 12.27 -1.92 -12.88
C LYS A 170 13.67 -2.29 -12.40
N GLY A 171 14.02 -1.88 -11.18
CA GLY A 171 15.33 -2.18 -10.59
C GLY A 171 15.62 -3.69 -10.48
N TYR A 172 14.59 -4.54 -10.46
CA TYR A 172 14.70 -6.00 -10.52
C TYR A 172 15.25 -6.54 -11.85
N GLU A 173 15.29 -5.74 -12.92
CA GLU A 173 15.90 -6.09 -14.21
C GLU A 173 17.40 -5.70 -14.26
N GLY A 174 17.89 -4.93 -13.28
CA GLY A 174 19.26 -4.42 -13.23
C GLY A 174 20.19 -5.17 -12.28
N ASP A 175 21.46 -4.77 -12.28
CA ASP A 175 22.52 -5.39 -11.45
C ASP A 175 22.54 -4.86 -10.00
N GLU A 176 21.86 -3.74 -9.70
CA GLU A 176 21.83 -3.17 -8.36
C GLU A 176 20.80 -3.90 -7.47
N PRO A 177 21.23 -4.65 -6.44
CA PRO A 177 20.30 -5.28 -5.52
C PRO A 177 19.57 -4.22 -4.69
N PHE A 178 18.31 -4.49 -4.35
CA PHE A 178 17.45 -3.59 -3.57
C PHE A 178 18.11 -3.01 -2.31
N GLN A 179 18.94 -3.79 -1.60
CA GLN A 179 19.61 -3.30 -0.38
C GLN A 179 20.61 -2.15 -0.66
N LYS A 180 21.28 -2.16 -1.82
CA LYS A 180 22.15 -1.05 -2.23
C LYS A 180 21.33 0.17 -2.65
N TYR A 181 20.25 -0.07 -3.41
CA TYR A 181 19.29 0.98 -3.79
C TYR A 181 18.74 1.67 -2.53
N LEU A 182 18.24 0.89 -1.57
CA LEU A 182 17.69 1.38 -0.31
C LEU A 182 18.72 2.21 0.48
N ALA A 183 19.95 1.71 0.62
CA ALA A 183 21.00 2.42 1.35
C ALA A 183 21.33 3.78 0.72
N ARG A 184 21.34 3.87 -0.62
CA ARG A 184 21.53 5.13 -1.34
C ARG A 184 20.36 6.08 -1.13
N THR A 185 19.13 5.63 -1.34
CA THR A 185 17.92 6.47 -1.22
C THR A 185 17.67 6.97 0.20
N LEU A 186 18.08 6.23 1.25
CA LEU A 186 17.96 6.69 2.63
C LEU A 186 19.05 7.69 3.06
N ALA A 187 20.12 7.84 2.28
CA ALA A 187 21.21 8.77 2.54
C ALA A 187 21.02 10.12 1.83
N GLU A 188 20.07 10.19 0.89
CA GLU A 188 19.60 11.39 0.19
C GLU A 188 18.58 12.16 1.05
#